data_AF-A0A7W0V6Y8-F1
#
_entry.id   AF-A0A7W0V6Y8-F1
#
_cell.length_a   1.000
_cell.length_b   1.000
_cell.length_c   1.000
_cell.angle_alpha   90.00
_cell.angle_beta   90.00
_cell.angle_gamma   90.00
#
_symmetry.space_group_name_H-M   'P 1'
#
loop_
_entity.id
_entity.type
_entity.pdbx_description
1 polymer ?
#
loop_
_entity_poly.entity_id
_entity_poly.type
_entity_poly.pdbx_seq_one_letter_code
_entity_poly.pdbx_strand_id
1 'polypeptide(L)' 'TARGSHETFEDVLRETLFRDSVDSSRDAAPLHAASDAIRIDTDHLSIDNVVASIESLARAQLMPCGSPVWPPSR' A
#
# COMPACT_ATOMS: atom_id res chain seq x y z
N THR A 1 -24.07 -2.69 -16.61
CA THR A 1 -23.68 -4.04 -17.08
C THR A 1 -22.21 -4.23 -16.77
N ALA A 2 -21.85 -5.27 -16.01
CA ALA A 2 -20.43 -5.54 -15.75
C ALA A 2 -19.77 -6.01 -17.06
N ARG A 3 -18.72 -5.32 -17.51
CA ARG A 3 -17.89 -5.78 -18.63
C ARG A 3 -16.90 -6.79 -18.07
N GLY A 4 -17.21 -8.09 -18.17
CA GLY A 4 -16.22 -9.13 -17.90
C GLY A 4 -15.20 -9.18 -19.04
N SER A 5 -13.92 -9.08 -18.73
CA SER A 5 -12.84 -9.39 -19.66
C SER A 5 -12.56 -10.90 -19.62
N HIS A 6 -12.31 -11.51 -20.78
CA HIS A 6 -11.84 -12.89 -20.88
C HIS A 6 -10.31 -12.89 -20.74
N GLU A 7 -9.82 -12.80 -19.51
CA GLU A 7 -8.38 -12.88 -19.22
C GLU A 7 -8.06 -14.08 -18.35
N THR A 8 -6.91 -14.69 -18.61
CA THR A 8 -6.40 -15.79 -17.81
C THR A 8 -5.67 -15.26 -16.58
N PHE A 9 -5.51 -16.11 -15.56
CA PHE A 9 -4.72 -15.75 -14.39
C PHE A 9 -3.27 -15.38 -14.77
N GLU A 10 -2.69 -16.15 -15.70
CA GLU A 10 -1.32 -15.98 -16.18
C GLU A 10 -1.13 -14.65 -16.91
N ASP A 11 -2.15 -14.18 -17.64
CA ASP A 11 -2.11 -12.89 -18.30
C ASP A 11 -2.10 -11.74 -17.29
N VAL A 12 -3.01 -11.77 -16.32
CA VAL A 12 -3.10 -10.76 -15.26
C VAL A 12 -1.84 -10.73 -14.40
N LEU A 13 -1.29 -11.90 -14.07
CA LEU A 13 -0.05 -12.02 -13.31
C LEU A 13 1.12 -11.40 -14.07
N ARG A 14 1.26 -11.70 -15.36
CA ARG A 14 2.32 -11.17 -16.21
C ARG A 14 2.24 -9.65 -16.33
N GLU A 15 1.05 -9.11 -16.54
CA GLU A 15 0.83 -7.67 -16.62
C GLU A 15 1.16 -6.97 -15.31
N THR A 16 0.71 -7.54 -14.18
CA THR A 16 0.97 -7.00 -12.84
C THR A 16 2.47 -6.95 -12.56
N LEU A 17 3.19 -8.05 -12.78
CA LEU A 17 4.65 -8.10 -12.58
C LEU A 17 5.39 -7.11 -13.49
N PHE A 18 4.96 -6.97 -14.73
CA PHE A 18 5.55 -6.00 -15.65
C PHE A 18 5.37 -4.57 -15.15
N ARG A 19 4.15 -4.19 -14.76
CA ARG A 19 3.86 -2.85 -14.22
C ARG A 19 4.68 -2.57 -12.97
N ASP A 20 4.74 -3.52 -12.04
CA ASP A 20 5.48 -3.36 -10.79
C ASP A 20 6.98 -3.14 -11.05
N SER A 21 7.55 -3.83 -12.05
CA SER A 21 8.94 -3.64 -12.45
C SER A 21 9.21 -2.24 -13.04
N VAL A 22 8.29 -1.73 -13.85
CA VAL A 22 8.37 -0.39 -14.46
C VAL A 22 8.22 0.68 -13.38
N ASP A 23 7.24 0.55 -12.50
CA ASP A 23 6.99 1.51 -11.42
C ASP A 23 8.13 1.56 -10.40
N SER A 24 8.80 0.43 -10.14
CA SER A 24 9.93 0.37 -9.21
C SER A 24 11.23 0.94 -9.81
N SER A 25 11.38 0.95 -11.14
CA SER A 25 12.62 1.34 -11.83
C SER A 25 12.59 2.74 -12.46
N ARG A 26 11.45 3.44 -12.42
CA ARG A 26 11.32 4.78 -13.02
C ARG A 26 12.20 5.82 -12.32
N ASP A 27 12.87 6.66 -13.11
CA ASP A 27 13.74 7.74 -12.60
C ASP A 27 12.98 8.78 -11.76
N ALA A 28 11.74 9.09 -12.14
CA ALA A 28 10.90 10.05 -11.45
C ALA A 28 9.95 9.35 -10.46
N ALA A 29 10.12 9.64 -9.17
CA ALA A 29 9.29 9.12 -8.07
C ALA A 29 9.16 7.58 -8.07
N PRO A 30 10.26 6.81 -7.99
CA PRO A 30 10.23 5.34 -8.02
C PRO A 30 9.34 4.77 -6.92
N LEU A 31 8.58 3.72 -7.25
CA LEU A 31 7.71 3.04 -6.30
C LEU A 31 8.56 2.21 -5.33
N HIS A 32 8.79 2.76 -4.13
CA HIS A 32 9.45 2.07 -3.02
C HIS A 32 8.89 2.58 -1.68
N ALA A 33 9.04 1.78 -0.63
CA ALA A 33 8.66 2.19 0.71
C ALA A 33 9.58 3.31 1.22
N ALA A 34 9.02 4.32 1.88
CA ALA A 34 9.80 5.35 2.57
C ALA A 34 10.62 4.74 3.72
N SER A 35 11.68 5.44 4.14
CA SER A 35 12.59 4.96 5.19
C SER A 35 11.92 4.75 6.55
N ASP A 36 10.84 5.47 6.82
CA ASP A 36 10.04 5.42 8.05
C ASP A 36 8.70 4.69 7.86
N ALA A 37 8.46 4.13 6.67
CA ALA A 37 7.23 3.41 6.38
C ALA A 37 7.18 2.10 7.17
N ILE A 38 6.02 1.83 7.77
CA ILE A 38 5.72 0.54 8.41
C ILE A 38 5.16 -0.40 7.34
N ARG A 39 5.84 -1.53 7.11
CA ARG A 39 5.38 -2.55 6.16
C ARG A 39 4.29 -3.42 6.80
N ILE A 40 3.14 -3.53 6.12
CA ILE A 40 2.04 -4.42 6.47
C ILE A 40 1.93 -5.45 5.36
N ASP A 41 2.11 -6.72 5.68
CA ASP A 41 1.89 -7.83 4.76
C ASP A 41 0.41 -8.24 4.81
N THR A 42 -0.23 -8.32 3.65
CA THR A 42 -1.68 -8.53 3.52
C THR A 42 -2.07 -9.86 2.87
N ASP A 43 -1.11 -10.70 2.47
CA ASP A 43 -1.35 -11.89 1.63
C ASP A 43 -2.39 -12.86 2.21
N HIS A 44 -2.55 -12.89 3.54
CA HIS A 44 -3.47 -13.79 4.24
C HIS A 44 -4.44 -13.06 5.18
N LEU A 45 -4.62 -11.75 4.98
CA LEU A 45 -5.50 -10.93 5.81
C LEU A 45 -6.82 -10.62 5.09
N SER A 46 -7.91 -10.61 5.85
CA SER A 46 -9.16 -9.99 5.38
C SER A 46 -8.98 -8.47 5.29
N ILE A 47 -9.80 -7.82 4.47
CA ILE A 47 -9.82 -6.36 4.35
C ILE A 47 -10.01 -5.72 5.73
N ASP A 48 -10.93 -6.22 6.55
CA ASP A 48 -11.19 -5.70 7.89
C ASP A 48 -9.95 -5.77 8.80
N ASN A 49 -9.17 -6.86 8.72
CA ASN A 49 -7.95 -7.02 9.50
C ASN A 49 -6.86 -6.04 9.04
N VAL A 50 -6.74 -5.80 7.73
CA VAL A 50 -5.79 -4.81 7.19
C VAL A 50 -6.17 -3.42 7.67
N VAL A 51 -7.45 -3.05 7.58
CA VAL A 51 -7.96 -1.74 8.01
C VAL A 51 -7.75 -1.53 9.51
N ALA A 52 -8.09 -2.52 10.34
CA ALA A 52 -7.86 -2.45 11.78
C ALA A 52 -6.37 -2.29 12.14
N SER A 53 -5.48 -2.96 11.40
CA SER A 53 -4.03 -2.83 11.58
C SER A 53 -3.55 -1.41 11.27
N ILE A 54 -4.00 -0.83 10.15
CA ILE A 54 -3.69 0.55 9.75
C ILE A 54 -4.22 1.55 10.79
N GLU A 55 -5.47 1.38 11.23
CA GLU A 55 -6.10 2.28 12.22
C GLU A 55 -5.35 2.28 13.55
N SER A 56 -4.98 1.10 14.04
CA SER A 56 -4.22 0.94 15.29
C SER A 56 -2.88 1.69 15.23
N LEU A 57 -2.13 1.50 14.14
CA LEU A 57 -0.85 2.18 13.91
C LEU A 57 -1.03 3.70 13.80
N ALA A 58 -2.04 4.16 13.07
CA ALA A 58 -2.32 5.59 12.93
C ALA A 58 -2.68 6.24 14.27
N ARG A 59 -3.49 5.57 15.10
CA ARG A 59 -3.88 6.06 16.44
C ARG A 59 -2.72 6.08 17.42
N ALA A 60 -1.82 5.10 17.35
CA ALA A 60 -0.60 5.09 18.17
C ALA A 60 0.33 6.28 17.86
N GLN A 61 0.23 6.82 16.64
CA GLN A 61 0.98 7.98 16.16
C GLN A 61 0.20 9.29 16.27
N LEU A 62 -0.83 9.36 17.13
CA LEU A 62 -1.52 10.61 17.45
C LEU A 62 -0.89 11.29 18.67
N MET A 63 -0.71 12.61 18.57
CA MET A 63 -0.36 13.45 19.72
C MET A 63 -1.51 13.45 20.77
N PRO A 64 -1.23 13.81 22.04
CA PRO A 64 -2.26 13.97 23.07
C PRO A 64 -3.41 14.91 22.68
N CYS A 65 -3.19 15.83 21.74
CA CYS A 65 -4.19 16.75 21.19
C CYS A 65 -4.98 16.22 19.98
N GLY A 66 -4.79 14.95 19.61
CA GLY A 66 -5.47 14.30 18.47
C GLY A 66 -4.95 14.69 17.08
N SER A 67 -3.84 15.44 17.02
CA SER A 67 -3.17 15.75 15.75
C SER A 67 -2.22 14.63 15.32
N PRO A 68 -2.08 14.34 14.01
CA PRO A 68 -1.10 13.38 13.54
C PRO A 68 0.32 13.86 13.89
N VAL A 69 1.18 12.94 14.33
CA VAL A 69 2.62 13.20 14.57
C VAL A 69 3.37 13.51 13.25
N TRP A 70 2.73 13.29 12.09
CA TRP A 70 3.25 13.56 10.75
C TRP A 70 2.66 14.85 10.10
N PRO A 71 3.46 15.67 9.39
CA PRO A 71 4.91 15.53 9.21
C PRO A 71 5.64 15.89 10.51
N PRO A 72 6.82 15.29 10.78
CA PRO A 72 7.58 15.64 11.96
C PRO A 72 7.78 17.15 11.99
N SER A 73 7.47 17.76 13.12
CA SER A 73 7.76 19.17 13.39
C SER A 73 9.24 19.40 13.07
N ARG A 74 9.48 20.27 12.08
CA ARG A 74 10.81 20.63 11.60
C ARG A 74 11.71 21.13 12.72
#